data_AF-A0A7J2NIC8-F1
#
_entry.id   AF-A0A7J2NIC8-F1
#
_cell.length_a   1.000
_cell.length_b   1.000
_cell.length_c   1.000
_cell.angle_alpha   90.00
_cell.angle_beta   90.00
_cell.angle_gamma   90.00
#
_symmetry.space_group_name_H-M   'P 1'
#
loop_
_entity.id
_entity.type
_entity.pdbx_description
1 polymer ?
#
loop_
_entity_poly.entity_id
_entity_poly.type
_entity_poly.pdbx_seq_one_letter_code
_entity_poly.pdbx_strand_id
1 'polypeptide(L)'
;MGSDPGISDVFARYSADKLDQVDEIRTMDGDTGSVNGLDFYTLWSPADMMDEVTSPAGIFKNGKMTYAPPLSSKGVYEFPDPVGPLTVYNTDHEETFIMSHLIEGVKNVDFRIAIDDNFVAIAKTLYMIGMHSRDPIDVRGVEVAPLDLLTTLMPKPTDFVGKVKGHMALVVETTGSLNGKKIMMKIWTIMSHEKAYQLSKVNATGYLVGVAGAIGTEMLIDGEIPQKGLVWPEMLPAESYLARMREKQLEISEQIIELE
;
A
#
# COMPACT_ATOMS: atom_id res chain seq x y z
N MET A 1 9.20 7.17 -3.91
CA MET A 1 7.99 6.56 -4.47
C MET A 1 8.22 5.06 -4.65
N GLY A 2 7.24 4.26 -4.24
CA GLY A 2 7.17 2.81 -4.35
C GLY A 2 5.79 2.40 -4.88
N SER A 3 5.24 1.30 -4.36
CA SER A 3 3.88 0.84 -4.72
C SER A 3 2.83 1.75 -4.08
N ASP A 4 2.93 1.84 -2.76
CA ASP A 4 2.08 2.59 -1.87
C ASP A 4 3.03 3.02 -0.74
N PRO A 5 3.40 4.32 -0.62
CA PRO A 5 3.07 5.43 -1.50
C PRO A 5 3.85 5.38 -2.83
N GLY A 6 3.13 5.52 -3.95
CA GLY A 6 3.68 5.82 -5.27
C GLY A 6 2.73 5.51 -6.42
N ILE A 7 2.56 4.23 -6.76
CA ILE A 7 1.56 3.79 -7.76
C ILE A 7 0.15 4.16 -7.30
N SER A 8 -0.17 3.95 -6.01
CA SER A 8 -1.46 4.30 -5.39
C SER A 8 -1.81 5.77 -5.60
N ASP A 9 -0.87 6.66 -5.30
CA ASP A 9 -0.98 8.11 -5.48
C ASP A 9 -1.20 8.51 -6.94
N VAL A 10 -0.44 7.92 -7.87
CA VAL A 10 -0.61 8.20 -9.30
C VAL A 10 -1.96 7.70 -9.80
N PHE A 11 -2.43 6.55 -9.32
CA PHE A 11 -3.76 6.01 -9.61
C PHE A 11 -4.88 6.91 -9.08
N ALA A 12 -4.71 7.47 -7.88
CA ALA A 12 -5.63 8.43 -7.31
C ALA A 12 -5.66 9.73 -8.12
N ARG A 13 -4.49 10.30 -8.46
CA ARG A 13 -4.40 11.49 -9.32
C ARG A 13 -5.08 11.26 -10.67
N TYR A 14 -4.76 10.14 -11.31
CA TYR A 14 -5.30 9.74 -12.60
C TYR A 14 -6.84 9.70 -12.62
N SER A 15 -7.41 9.14 -11.56
CA SER A 15 -8.86 9.01 -11.41
C SER A 15 -9.51 10.35 -11.03
N ALA A 16 -8.87 11.12 -10.16
CA ALA A 16 -9.31 12.46 -9.76
C ALA A 16 -9.37 13.43 -10.96
N ASP A 17 -8.39 13.37 -11.86
CA ASP A 17 -8.32 14.20 -13.08
C ASP A 17 -9.51 14.04 -14.03
N LYS A 18 -10.24 12.92 -13.93
CA LYS A 18 -11.38 12.59 -14.79
C LYS A 18 -12.73 12.94 -14.17
N LEU A 19 -12.77 13.41 -12.93
CA LEU A 19 -13.99 13.77 -12.21
C LEU A 19 -14.12 15.29 -12.12
N ASP A 20 -15.35 15.79 -12.10
CA ASP A 20 -15.63 17.21 -11.87
C ASP A 20 -15.40 17.60 -10.40
N GLN A 21 -15.66 16.66 -9.49
CA GLN A 21 -15.43 16.78 -8.05
C GLN A 21 -15.07 15.42 -7.47
N VAL A 22 -14.07 15.37 -6.60
CA VAL A 22 -13.70 14.18 -5.81
C VAL A 22 -14.33 14.27 -4.42
N ASP A 23 -14.96 13.18 -3.96
CA ASP A 23 -15.53 13.06 -2.61
C ASP A 23 -14.72 12.13 -1.72
N GLU A 24 -14.29 10.99 -2.25
CA GLU A 24 -13.67 9.92 -1.47
C GLU A 24 -12.60 9.17 -2.29
N ILE A 25 -11.50 8.82 -1.64
CA ILE A 25 -10.45 7.96 -2.20
C ILE A 25 -10.17 6.84 -1.21
N ARG A 26 -10.17 5.60 -1.70
CA ARG A 26 -9.77 4.44 -0.90
C ARG A 26 -8.66 3.69 -1.59
N THR A 27 -7.58 3.42 -0.87
CA THR A 27 -6.49 2.56 -1.32
C THR A 27 -6.62 1.21 -0.63
N MET A 28 -6.59 0.14 -1.41
CA MET A 28 -6.63 -1.24 -0.92
C MET A 28 -5.37 -1.97 -1.39
N ASP A 29 -4.52 -2.36 -0.44
CA ASP A 29 -3.41 -3.29 -0.66
C ASP A 29 -3.88 -4.70 -0.28
N GLY A 30 -3.82 -5.62 -1.23
CA GLY A 30 -4.22 -7.01 -1.06
C GLY A 30 -3.11 -7.96 -1.47
N ASP A 31 -2.64 -8.79 -0.55
CA ASP A 31 -1.64 -9.81 -0.86
C ASP A 31 -2.10 -11.20 -0.39
N THR A 32 -2.03 -12.19 -1.28
CA THR A 32 -2.35 -13.61 -1.03
C THR A 32 -1.10 -14.48 -0.90
N GLY A 33 0.06 -13.85 -0.81
CA GLY A 33 1.37 -14.47 -0.76
C GLY A 33 1.46 -15.49 0.36
N SER A 34 1.66 -16.76 -0.02
CA SER A 34 1.84 -17.90 0.87
C SER A 34 3.21 -18.53 0.70
N VAL A 35 3.81 -18.99 1.80
CA VAL A 35 5.08 -19.74 1.80
C VAL A 35 4.92 -21.03 2.59
N ASN A 36 5.10 -22.17 1.93
CA ASN A 36 5.00 -23.47 2.59
C ASN A 36 5.97 -23.58 3.77
N GLY A 37 5.42 -23.87 4.96
CA GLY A 37 6.16 -24.08 6.19
C GLY A 37 6.50 -22.81 6.97
N LEU A 38 5.97 -21.65 6.59
CA LEU A 38 6.03 -20.43 7.38
C LEU A 38 4.61 -19.99 7.75
N ASP A 39 4.32 -19.90 9.05
CA ASP A 39 3.01 -19.51 9.56
C ASP A 39 2.94 -18.02 9.97
N PHE A 40 4.09 -17.37 10.14
CA PHE A 40 4.19 -15.95 10.48
C PHE A 40 5.43 -15.34 9.83
N TYR A 41 5.21 -14.43 8.88
CA TYR A 41 6.23 -13.71 8.12
C TYR A 41 5.63 -12.45 7.53
N THR A 42 6.47 -11.57 7.00
CA THR A 42 6.05 -10.48 6.11
C THR A 42 6.76 -10.61 4.77
N LEU A 43 6.17 -10.09 3.70
CA LEU A 43 6.74 -10.07 2.36
C LEU A 43 7.68 -8.86 2.13
N TRP A 44 7.71 -7.94 3.07
CA TRP A 44 8.52 -6.72 3.06
C TRP A 44 9.16 -6.50 4.43
N SER A 45 9.53 -5.26 4.77
CA SER A 45 10.31 -4.95 5.98
C SER A 45 9.58 -5.38 7.27
N PRO A 46 10.14 -6.30 8.08
CA PRO A 46 9.54 -6.71 9.35
C PRO A 46 9.38 -5.57 10.35
N ALA A 47 10.32 -4.63 10.39
CA ALA A 47 10.27 -3.50 11.32
C ALA A 47 9.12 -2.56 10.97
N ASP A 48 9.02 -2.20 9.69
CA ASP A 48 7.99 -1.27 9.22
C ASP A 48 6.60 -1.92 9.26
N MET A 49 6.49 -3.23 8.97
CA MET A 49 5.25 -3.98 9.18
C MET A 49 4.80 -3.93 10.64
N MET A 50 5.72 -4.07 11.59
CA MET A 50 5.39 -3.96 13.01
C MET A 50 4.96 -2.53 13.38
N ASP A 51 5.63 -1.50 12.87
CA ASP A 51 5.22 -0.11 13.07
C ASP A 51 3.81 0.12 12.50
N GLU A 52 3.53 -0.35 11.29
CA GLU A 52 2.23 -0.21 10.62
C GLU A 52 1.09 -0.85 11.43
N VAL A 53 1.28 -2.08 11.93
CA VAL A 53 0.23 -2.79 12.66
C VAL A 53 0.10 -2.40 14.13
N THR A 54 1.02 -1.59 14.64
CA THR A 54 1.01 -1.11 16.04
C THR A 54 0.81 0.39 16.19
N SER A 55 0.83 1.16 15.09
CA SER A 55 0.56 2.59 15.08
C SER A 55 -0.93 2.90 14.91
N PRO A 56 -1.44 3.99 15.51
CA PRO A 56 -2.81 4.45 15.26
C PRO A 56 -3.00 4.76 13.77
N ALA A 57 -4.04 4.19 13.16
CA ALA A 57 -4.30 4.37 11.73
C ALA A 57 -4.85 5.77 11.44
N GLY A 58 -4.13 6.56 10.64
CA GLY A 58 -4.63 7.81 10.07
C GLY A 58 -5.81 7.59 9.14
N ILE A 59 -6.88 8.36 9.32
CA ILE A 59 -8.08 8.34 8.48
C ILE A 59 -8.52 9.78 8.25
N PHE A 60 -8.53 10.22 6.99
CA PHE A 60 -9.08 11.52 6.63
C PHE A 60 -10.58 11.38 6.43
N LYS A 61 -11.38 12.08 7.23
CA LYS A 61 -12.84 11.97 7.20
C LYS A 61 -13.50 13.33 7.37
N ASN A 62 -14.45 13.65 6.49
CA ASN A 62 -15.15 14.93 6.46
C ASN A 62 -14.20 16.14 6.49
N GLY A 63 -13.10 16.09 5.74
CA GLY A 63 -12.12 17.17 5.67
C GLY A 63 -11.18 17.28 6.89
N LYS A 64 -11.12 16.26 7.75
CA LYS A 64 -10.29 16.27 8.96
C LYS A 64 -9.55 14.96 9.15
N MET A 65 -8.28 15.04 9.55
CA MET A 65 -7.52 13.86 9.95
C MET A 65 -8.01 13.36 11.33
N THR A 66 -8.25 12.06 11.42
CA THR A 66 -8.64 11.35 12.63
C THR A 66 -7.76 10.11 12.76
N TYR A 67 -7.66 9.54 13.97
CA TYR A 67 -6.82 8.38 14.23
C TYR A 67 -7.64 7.29 14.90
N ALA A 68 -7.62 6.09 14.33
CA ALA A 68 -8.21 4.90 14.93
C ALA A 68 -7.15 4.09 15.68
N PRO A 69 -7.50 3.37 16.77
CA PRO A 69 -6.56 2.45 17.39
C PRO A 69 -6.03 1.41 16.38
N PRO A 70 -4.80 0.90 16.55
CA PRO A 70 -4.19 -0.06 15.64
C PRO A 70 -5.10 -1.29 15.44
N LEU A 71 -5.26 -1.73 14.19
CA LEU A 71 -6.03 -2.93 13.81
C LEU A 71 -7.46 -2.98 14.40
N SER A 72 -8.11 -1.82 14.53
CA SER A 72 -9.47 -1.70 15.11
C SER A 72 -10.58 -1.62 14.06
N SER A 73 -10.28 -1.17 12.84
CA SER A 73 -11.23 -1.07 11.73
C SER A 73 -11.03 -2.25 10.77
N LYS A 74 -11.83 -3.30 10.96
CA LYS A 74 -11.83 -4.53 10.14
C LYS A 74 -12.90 -4.45 9.06
N GLY A 75 -12.60 -4.92 7.85
CA GLY A 75 -13.57 -5.13 6.78
C GLY A 75 -13.21 -6.34 5.93
N VAL A 76 -14.07 -6.63 4.96
CA VAL A 76 -13.75 -7.54 3.84
C VAL A 76 -13.82 -6.72 2.57
N TYR A 77 -12.81 -6.84 1.73
CA TYR A 77 -12.77 -6.21 0.42
C TYR A 77 -12.67 -7.29 -0.67
N GLU A 78 -13.51 -7.14 -1.70
CA GLU A 78 -13.53 -8.03 -2.87
C GLU A 78 -12.53 -7.50 -3.90
N PHE A 79 -11.29 -8.00 -3.83
CA PHE A 79 -10.28 -7.67 -4.83
C PHE A 79 -10.63 -8.32 -6.17
N PRO A 80 -10.27 -7.67 -7.31
CA PRO A 80 -10.46 -8.28 -8.62
C PRO A 80 -9.77 -9.65 -8.75
N ASP A 81 -10.31 -10.51 -9.61
CA ASP A 81 -9.71 -11.81 -9.91
C ASP A 81 -8.24 -11.64 -10.37
N PRO A 82 -7.33 -12.56 -9.98
CA PRO A 82 -7.57 -13.81 -9.25
C PRO A 82 -7.47 -13.70 -7.72
N VAL A 83 -7.44 -12.49 -7.14
CA VAL A 83 -7.18 -12.31 -5.69
C VAL A 83 -8.40 -12.67 -4.84
N GLY A 84 -9.58 -12.15 -5.21
CA GLY A 84 -10.83 -12.44 -4.50
C GLY A 84 -10.94 -11.77 -3.12
N PRO A 85 -11.82 -12.27 -2.23
CA PRO A 85 -12.11 -11.63 -0.95
C PRO A 85 -10.95 -11.75 0.04
N LEU A 86 -10.53 -10.62 0.61
CA LEU A 86 -9.57 -10.58 1.71
C LEU A 86 -10.10 -9.78 2.89
N THR A 87 -9.70 -10.19 4.09
CA THR A 87 -9.90 -9.37 5.29
C THR A 87 -8.90 -8.22 5.25
N VAL A 88 -9.40 -7.00 5.37
CA VAL A 88 -8.59 -5.78 5.33
C VAL A 88 -8.74 -4.97 6.62
N TYR A 89 -7.67 -4.28 7.00
CA TYR A 89 -7.63 -3.40 8.16
C TYR A 89 -7.16 -2.01 7.74
N ASN A 90 -7.73 -0.96 8.36
CA ASN A 90 -7.09 0.36 8.26
C ASN A 90 -5.80 0.35 9.08
N THR A 91 -4.73 0.86 8.47
CA THR A 91 -3.39 1.05 9.06
C THR A 91 -2.93 2.48 8.80
N ASP A 92 -1.84 2.89 9.46
CA ASP A 92 -1.25 4.20 9.20
C ASP A 92 -0.44 4.16 7.90
N HIS A 93 -0.70 5.11 7.00
CA HIS A 93 -0.07 5.10 5.69
C HIS A 93 0.00 6.51 5.07
N GLU A 94 1.09 6.83 4.38
CA GLU A 94 1.38 8.23 4.01
C GLU A 94 0.39 8.81 3.00
N GLU A 95 -0.17 8.03 2.09
CA GLU A 95 -1.08 8.58 1.06
C GLU A 95 -2.36 9.14 1.67
N THR A 96 -2.81 8.60 2.81
CA THR A 96 -3.96 9.17 3.52
C THR A 96 -3.72 10.64 3.85
N PHE A 97 -2.48 10.99 4.21
CA PHE A 97 -2.06 12.37 4.42
C PHE A 97 -1.81 13.10 3.11
N ILE A 98 -1.05 12.55 2.18
CA ILE A 98 -0.60 13.29 0.99
C ILE A 98 -1.79 13.54 0.03
N MET A 99 -2.59 12.51 -0.26
CA MET A 99 -3.77 12.64 -1.13
C MET A 99 -4.79 13.62 -0.56
N SER A 100 -5.01 13.63 0.76
CA SER A 100 -5.96 14.58 1.38
C SER A 100 -5.51 16.05 1.31
N HIS A 101 -4.22 16.30 1.10
CA HIS A 101 -3.67 17.64 0.93
C HIS A 101 -3.50 18.04 -0.55
N LEU A 102 -3.19 17.08 -1.44
CA LEU A 102 -2.89 17.36 -2.84
C LEU A 102 -4.06 17.17 -3.81
N ILE A 103 -5.04 16.34 -3.45
CA ILE A 103 -6.24 16.15 -4.28
C ILE A 103 -7.33 17.11 -3.81
N GLU A 104 -7.60 18.12 -4.63
CA GLU A 104 -8.52 19.20 -4.29
C GLU A 104 -9.96 18.69 -4.09
N GLY A 105 -10.59 19.14 -3.00
CA GLY A 105 -12.01 18.90 -2.73
C GLY A 105 -12.34 17.54 -2.11
N VAL A 106 -11.37 16.61 -2.00
CA VAL A 106 -11.58 15.30 -1.36
C VAL A 106 -12.01 15.48 0.10
N LYS A 107 -12.97 14.67 0.55
CA LYS A 107 -13.53 14.75 1.91
C LYS A 107 -13.14 13.55 2.76
N ASN A 108 -12.94 12.40 2.12
CA ASN A 108 -12.58 11.17 2.79
C ASN A 108 -11.41 10.50 2.07
N VAL A 109 -10.39 10.11 2.82
CA VAL A 109 -9.27 9.29 2.32
C VAL A 109 -8.99 8.23 3.37
N ASP A 110 -8.95 6.97 2.98
CA ASP A 110 -8.48 5.89 3.84
C ASP A 110 -7.62 4.87 3.07
N PHE A 111 -6.64 4.32 3.79
CA PHE A 111 -5.83 3.19 3.35
C PHE A 111 -6.25 1.94 4.11
N ARG A 112 -6.30 0.81 3.41
CA ARG A 112 -6.53 -0.50 4.01
C ARG A 112 -5.62 -1.54 3.39
N ILE A 113 -5.07 -2.39 4.23
CA ILE A 113 -4.20 -3.50 3.84
C ILE A 113 -4.82 -4.84 4.25
N ALA A 114 -4.65 -5.85 3.41
CA ALA A 114 -5.03 -7.22 3.71
C ALA A 114 -4.06 -7.83 4.72
N ILE A 115 -4.58 -8.16 5.89
CA ILE A 115 -3.84 -8.83 6.96
C ILE A 115 -4.73 -9.93 7.49
N ASP A 116 -4.20 -11.15 7.56
CA ASP A 116 -4.96 -12.28 8.08
C ASP A 116 -5.17 -12.17 9.60
N ASP A 117 -6.26 -12.76 10.08
CA ASP A 117 -6.65 -12.66 11.50
C ASP A 117 -5.63 -13.30 12.45
N ASN A 118 -4.84 -14.29 11.99
CA ASN A 118 -3.80 -14.92 12.80
C ASN A 118 -2.60 -13.96 12.98
N PHE A 119 -2.17 -13.30 11.92
CA PHE A 119 -1.16 -12.23 11.99
C PHE A 119 -1.62 -11.13 12.94
N VAL A 120 -2.87 -10.67 12.84
CA VAL A 120 -3.44 -9.65 13.76
C VAL A 120 -3.41 -10.11 15.22
N ALA A 121 -3.74 -11.36 15.50
CA ALA A 121 -3.71 -11.89 16.87
C ALA A 121 -2.27 -11.92 17.44
N ILE A 122 -1.29 -12.31 16.62
CA ILE A 122 0.13 -12.30 16.99
C ILE A 122 0.62 -10.87 17.20
N ALA A 123 0.35 -9.97 16.27
CA ALA A 123 0.72 -8.55 16.35
C ALA A 123 0.17 -7.89 17.62
N LYS A 124 -1.11 -8.12 17.96
CA LYS A 124 -1.71 -7.64 19.20
C LYS A 124 -1.00 -8.17 20.44
N THR A 125 -0.61 -9.45 20.42
CA THR A 125 0.15 -10.06 21.52
C THR A 125 1.52 -9.39 21.69
N LEU A 126 2.27 -9.25 20.60
CA LEU A 126 3.59 -8.58 20.57
C LEU A 126 3.49 -7.13 21.03
N TYR A 127 2.42 -6.42 20.61
CA TYR A 127 2.13 -5.06 21.05
C TYR A 127 1.93 -5.00 22.57
N MET A 128 1.06 -5.85 23.13
CA MET A 128 0.73 -5.86 24.57
C MET A 128 1.93 -6.08 25.48
N ILE A 129 2.95 -6.82 25.02
CA ILE A 129 4.16 -7.10 25.79
C ILE A 129 5.33 -6.16 25.45
N GLY A 130 5.13 -5.15 24.60
CA GLY A 130 6.14 -4.14 24.28
C GLY A 130 7.19 -4.56 23.24
N MET A 131 6.97 -5.65 22.50
CA MET A 131 7.93 -6.15 21.48
C MET A 131 8.03 -5.27 20.22
N HIS A 132 7.16 -4.28 20.09
CA HIS A 132 7.19 -3.25 19.05
C HIS A 132 8.07 -2.04 19.43
N SER A 133 8.53 -1.96 20.69
CA SER A 133 9.29 -0.80 21.16
C SER A 133 10.68 -0.72 20.52
N ARG A 134 11.06 0.51 20.14
CA ARG A 134 12.41 0.88 19.72
C ARG A 134 13.29 1.33 20.88
N ASP A 135 12.69 1.59 22.05
CA ASP A 135 13.42 2.02 23.24
C ASP A 135 14.22 0.84 23.81
N PRO A 136 15.55 0.97 23.97
CA PRO A 136 16.36 -0.07 24.57
C PRO A 136 15.92 -0.39 26.00
N ILE A 137 16.01 -1.67 26.35
CA ILE A 137 15.82 -2.18 27.71
C ILE A 137 17.04 -2.98 28.17
N ASP A 138 17.34 -2.96 29.46
CA ASP A 138 18.40 -3.80 30.05
C ASP A 138 17.96 -5.28 30.06
N VAL A 139 18.73 -6.11 29.34
CA VAL A 139 18.61 -7.56 29.36
C VAL A 139 19.89 -8.14 29.93
N ARG A 140 19.98 -8.18 31.27
CA ARG A 140 21.12 -8.73 32.01
C ARG A 140 22.42 -7.95 31.74
N GLY A 141 22.36 -6.62 31.74
CA GLY A 141 23.52 -5.75 31.49
C GLY A 141 23.80 -5.45 30.02
N VAL A 142 22.89 -5.85 29.11
CA VAL A 142 22.98 -5.55 27.68
C VAL A 142 21.74 -4.78 27.26
N GLU A 143 21.93 -3.60 26.69
CA GLU A 143 20.86 -2.78 26.12
C GLU A 143 20.36 -3.42 24.81
N VAL A 144 19.08 -3.75 24.75
CA VAL A 144 18.44 -4.37 23.57
C VAL A 144 17.13 -3.66 23.28
N ALA A 145 16.94 -3.19 22.05
CA ALA A 145 15.63 -2.75 21.58
C ALA A 145 14.75 -3.98 21.26
N PRO A 146 13.55 -4.13 21.85
CA PRO A 146 12.68 -5.29 21.61
C PRO A 146 12.35 -5.53 20.13
N LEU A 147 12.11 -4.45 19.36
CA LEU A 147 11.82 -4.55 17.93
C LEU A 147 13.00 -5.12 17.14
N ASP A 148 14.24 -4.72 17.47
CA ASP A 148 15.45 -5.23 16.80
C ASP A 148 15.61 -6.74 17.05
N LEU A 149 15.33 -7.20 18.28
CA LEU A 149 15.36 -8.63 18.59
C LEU A 149 14.27 -9.38 17.82
N LEU A 150 13.03 -8.88 17.82
CA LEU A 150 11.91 -9.49 17.11
C LEU A 150 12.21 -9.66 15.62
N THR A 151 12.59 -8.56 14.97
CA THR A 151 12.83 -8.51 13.52
C THR A 151 14.04 -9.34 13.11
N THR A 152 15.04 -9.49 13.99
CA THR A 152 16.17 -10.41 13.79
C THR A 152 15.76 -11.88 13.81
N LEU A 153 14.75 -12.25 14.60
CA LEU A 153 14.24 -13.62 14.71
C LEU A 153 13.25 -13.98 13.60
N MET A 154 12.57 -13.00 13.02
CA MET A 154 11.62 -13.22 11.93
C MET A 154 12.33 -13.72 10.66
N PRO A 155 11.69 -14.61 9.86
CA PRO A 155 12.19 -14.98 8.55
C PRO A 155 12.38 -13.75 7.67
N LYS A 156 13.54 -13.62 7.01
CA LYS A 156 13.78 -12.48 6.13
C LYS A 156 13.08 -12.73 4.79
N PRO A 157 12.37 -11.74 4.22
CA PRO A 157 11.70 -11.90 2.91
C PRO A 157 12.61 -12.44 1.81
N THR A 158 13.89 -12.03 1.84
CA THR A 158 14.92 -12.47 0.89
C THR A 158 15.20 -13.98 0.95
N ASP A 159 14.96 -14.63 2.08
CA ASP A 159 15.27 -16.05 2.29
C ASP A 159 14.27 -16.98 1.58
N PHE A 160 13.11 -16.46 1.18
CA PHE A 160 12.01 -17.23 0.59
C PHE A 160 11.38 -16.60 -0.65
N VAL A 161 11.98 -15.56 -1.22
CA VAL A 161 11.46 -14.79 -2.37
C VAL A 161 11.03 -15.65 -3.58
N GLY A 162 11.74 -16.75 -3.87
CA GLY A 162 11.41 -17.69 -4.95
C GLY A 162 10.42 -18.80 -4.58
N LYS A 163 9.94 -18.80 -3.33
CA LYS A 163 9.01 -19.79 -2.77
C LYS A 163 7.61 -19.21 -2.53
N VAL A 164 7.45 -17.89 -2.60
CA VAL A 164 6.16 -17.21 -2.43
C VAL A 164 5.22 -17.58 -3.59
N LYS A 165 3.98 -17.92 -3.26
CA LYS A 165 2.90 -18.24 -4.19
C LYS A 165 1.71 -17.31 -3.96
N GLY A 166 1.01 -16.94 -5.03
CA GLY A 166 -0.14 -16.04 -4.93
C GLY A 166 0.10 -14.73 -5.67
N HIS A 167 -0.69 -13.73 -5.31
CA HIS A 167 -0.79 -12.46 -6.01
C HIS A 167 -0.85 -11.29 -5.02
N MET A 168 -0.19 -10.21 -5.39
CA MET A 168 -0.41 -8.87 -4.82
C MET A 168 -1.32 -8.07 -5.77
N ALA A 169 -2.28 -7.35 -5.20
CA ALA A 169 -3.17 -6.42 -5.85
C ALA A 169 -3.10 -5.06 -5.16
N LEU A 170 -2.85 -4.02 -5.95
CA LEU A 170 -3.03 -2.63 -5.52
C LEU A 170 -4.25 -2.06 -6.23
N VAL A 171 -5.22 -1.61 -5.45
CA VAL A 171 -6.49 -1.06 -5.97
C VAL A 171 -6.72 0.33 -5.39
N VAL A 172 -7.13 1.27 -6.23
CA VAL A 172 -7.58 2.59 -5.82
C VAL A 172 -8.99 2.83 -6.34
N GLU A 173 -9.90 3.16 -5.42
CA GLU A 173 -11.26 3.58 -5.72
C GLU A 173 -11.40 5.08 -5.45
N THR A 174 -11.67 5.86 -6.49
CA THR A 174 -11.93 7.29 -6.40
C THR A 174 -13.40 7.56 -6.72
N THR A 175 -14.15 8.01 -5.73
CA THR A 175 -15.57 8.35 -5.87
C THR A 175 -15.75 9.87 -5.93
N GLY A 176 -16.67 10.31 -6.78
CA GLY A 176 -17.01 11.71 -6.93
C GLY A 176 -18.17 11.92 -7.89
N SER A 177 -18.16 13.05 -8.59
CA SER A 177 -19.16 13.37 -9.61
C SER A 177 -18.55 13.67 -10.97
N LEU A 178 -19.26 13.28 -12.03
CA LEU A 178 -18.92 13.58 -13.41
C LEU A 178 -20.23 13.81 -14.19
N ASN A 179 -20.36 14.96 -14.84
CA ASN A 179 -21.56 15.37 -15.58
C ASN A 179 -22.85 15.27 -14.74
N GLY A 180 -22.76 15.62 -13.45
CA GLY A 180 -23.88 15.58 -12.50
C GLY A 180 -24.28 14.18 -12.02
N LYS A 181 -23.56 13.13 -12.42
CA LYS A 181 -23.75 11.75 -11.95
C LYS A 181 -22.71 11.39 -10.91
N LYS A 182 -23.07 10.54 -9.95
CA LYS A 182 -22.13 10.01 -8.97
C LYS A 182 -21.38 8.83 -9.59
N ILE A 183 -20.05 8.90 -9.62
CA ILE A 183 -19.18 7.92 -10.28
C ILE A 183 -18.14 7.41 -9.30
N MET A 184 -17.84 6.12 -9.35
CA MET A 184 -16.63 5.52 -8.80
C MET A 184 -15.73 5.09 -9.96
N MET A 185 -14.50 5.60 -9.95
CA MET A 185 -13.40 5.10 -10.77
C MET A 185 -12.59 4.11 -9.96
N LYS A 186 -12.47 2.89 -10.45
CA LYS A 186 -11.65 1.84 -9.84
C LYS A 186 -10.50 1.55 -10.78
N ILE A 187 -9.26 1.71 -10.32
CA ILE A 187 -8.04 1.40 -11.06
C ILE A 187 -7.17 0.45 -10.23
N TRP A 188 -6.57 -0.53 -10.88
CA TRP A 188 -5.76 -1.51 -10.16
C TRP A 188 -4.67 -2.14 -11.02
N THR A 189 -3.70 -2.73 -10.33
CA THR A 189 -2.70 -3.63 -10.92
C THR A 189 -2.58 -4.88 -10.06
N ILE A 190 -2.33 -6.03 -10.69
CA ILE A 190 -2.13 -7.31 -10.02
C ILE A 190 -0.84 -7.94 -10.51
N MET A 191 -0.03 -8.45 -9.60
CA MET A 191 1.22 -9.14 -9.90
C MET A 191 1.30 -10.46 -9.13
N SER A 192 1.51 -11.56 -9.86
CA SER A 192 1.85 -12.86 -9.25
C SER A 192 3.28 -12.81 -8.70
N HIS A 193 3.51 -13.41 -7.52
CA HIS A 193 4.88 -13.51 -6.98
C HIS A 193 5.79 -14.36 -7.88
N GLU A 194 5.26 -15.39 -8.53
CA GLU A 194 6.01 -16.22 -9.46
C GLU A 194 6.46 -15.44 -10.70
N LYS A 195 5.56 -14.61 -11.28
CA LYS A 195 5.90 -13.75 -12.42
C LYS A 195 6.96 -12.72 -12.01
N ALA A 196 6.78 -12.05 -10.87
CA ALA A 196 7.77 -11.12 -10.33
C ALA A 196 9.15 -11.79 -10.12
N TYR A 197 9.17 -13.02 -9.61
CA TYR A 197 10.41 -13.76 -9.41
C TYR A 197 11.07 -14.18 -10.72
N GLN A 198 10.29 -14.52 -11.75
CA GLN A 198 10.81 -14.78 -13.08
C GLN A 198 11.48 -13.55 -13.68
N LEU A 199 10.82 -12.38 -13.56
CA LEU A 199 11.27 -11.11 -14.14
C LEU A 199 12.49 -10.52 -13.45
N SER A 200 12.53 -10.50 -12.12
CA SER A 200 13.54 -9.73 -11.38
C SER A 200 14.04 -10.39 -10.10
N LYS A 201 13.73 -11.67 -9.87
CA LYS A 201 14.16 -12.44 -8.69
C LYS A 201 13.71 -11.81 -7.36
N VAL A 202 12.60 -11.07 -7.41
CA VAL A 202 11.92 -10.46 -6.25
C VAL A 202 10.49 -10.98 -6.16
N ASN A 203 9.81 -10.77 -5.03
CA ASN A 203 8.38 -11.04 -4.90
C ASN A 203 7.56 -9.90 -5.56
N ALA A 204 6.25 -10.08 -5.70
CA ALA A 204 5.35 -9.09 -6.31
C ALA A 204 5.44 -7.70 -5.64
N THR A 205 5.40 -7.64 -4.30
CA THR A 205 5.55 -6.40 -3.51
C THR A 205 6.83 -5.65 -3.88
N GLY A 206 7.98 -6.35 -3.83
CA GLY A 206 9.28 -5.77 -4.17
C GLY A 206 9.39 -5.39 -5.64
N TYR A 207 8.73 -6.11 -6.55
CA TYR A 207 8.68 -5.76 -7.97
C TYR A 207 7.93 -4.45 -8.20
N LEU A 208 6.75 -4.26 -7.59
CA LEU A 208 5.96 -3.03 -7.73
C LEU A 208 6.70 -1.82 -7.15
N VAL A 209 7.27 -1.96 -5.94
CA VAL A 209 8.10 -0.91 -5.32
C VAL A 209 9.30 -0.55 -6.20
N GLY A 210 10.03 -1.55 -6.69
CA GLY A 210 11.21 -1.35 -7.53
C GLY A 210 10.89 -0.71 -8.88
N VAL A 211 9.84 -1.18 -9.55
CA VAL A 211 9.37 -0.63 -10.83
C VAL A 211 8.91 0.80 -10.68
N ALA A 212 8.16 1.12 -9.62
CA ALA A 212 7.70 2.48 -9.38
C ALA A 212 8.86 3.47 -9.18
N GLY A 213 9.84 3.09 -8.36
CA GLY A 213 11.06 3.88 -8.17
C GLY A 213 11.86 4.06 -9.47
N ALA A 214 11.94 3.01 -10.29
CA ALA A 214 12.59 3.06 -11.60
C ALA A 214 11.86 4.03 -12.55
N ILE A 215 10.54 3.93 -12.67
CA ILE A 215 9.74 4.80 -13.54
C ILE A 215 9.87 6.26 -13.12
N GLY A 216 9.75 6.57 -11.82
CA GLY A 216 9.94 7.92 -11.32
C GLY A 216 11.33 8.49 -11.64
N THR A 217 12.36 7.65 -11.53
CA THR A 217 13.74 8.01 -11.89
C THR A 217 13.89 8.26 -13.40
N GLU A 218 13.32 7.41 -14.25
CA GLU A 218 13.33 7.58 -15.70
C GLU A 218 12.64 8.90 -16.12
N MET A 219 11.46 9.18 -15.57
CA MET A 219 10.73 10.43 -15.84
C MET A 219 11.50 11.68 -15.43
N LEU A 220 12.25 11.60 -14.31
CA LEU A 220 13.13 12.68 -13.88
C LEU A 220 14.28 12.90 -14.86
N ILE A 221 14.92 11.82 -15.32
CA ILE A 221 16.03 11.86 -16.29
C ILE A 221 15.55 12.41 -17.64
N ASP A 222 14.37 12.01 -18.08
CA ASP A 222 13.77 12.42 -19.36
C ASP A 222 13.21 13.86 -19.32
N GLY A 223 13.25 14.52 -18.15
CA GLY A 223 12.83 15.91 -17.97
C GLY A 223 11.32 16.11 -17.92
N GLU A 224 10.54 15.04 -17.71
CA GLU A 224 9.08 15.10 -17.57
C GLU A 224 8.62 15.70 -16.24
N ILE A 225 9.54 15.78 -15.27
CA ILE A 225 9.32 16.39 -13.95
C ILE A 225 10.12 17.70 -13.89
N PRO A 226 9.62 18.81 -14.45
CA PRO A 226 10.36 20.08 -14.50
C PRO A 226 10.43 20.80 -13.14
N GLN A 227 9.61 20.39 -12.17
CA GLN A 227 9.52 21.01 -10.85
C GLN A 227 10.81 20.78 -10.05
N LYS A 228 11.27 21.84 -9.37
CA LYS A 228 12.39 21.77 -8.43
C LYS A 228 11.86 21.72 -7.00
N GLY A 229 12.53 20.96 -6.14
CA GLY A 229 12.16 20.83 -4.72
C GLY A 229 11.48 19.49 -4.44
N LEU A 230 10.53 19.49 -3.51
CA LEU A 230 9.76 18.30 -3.15
C LEU A 230 8.71 18.04 -4.24
N VAL A 231 8.76 16.85 -4.82
CA VAL A 231 7.78 16.35 -5.80
C VAL A 231 7.17 15.08 -5.22
N TRP A 232 5.85 15.10 -5.09
CA TRP A 232 5.07 13.97 -4.61
C TRP A 232 4.55 13.14 -5.79
N PRO A 233 4.27 11.84 -5.62
CA PRO A 233 3.78 10.99 -6.70
C PRO A 233 2.50 11.51 -7.36
N GLU A 234 1.58 12.15 -6.62
CA GLU A 234 0.36 12.77 -7.15
C GLU A 234 0.64 13.96 -8.09
N MET A 235 1.86 14.49 -8.09
CA MET A 235 2.27 15.59 -8.97
C MET A 235 2.86 15.10 -10.30
N LEU A 236 3.05 13.78 -10.46
CA LEU A 236 3.61 13.20 -11.68
C LEU A 236 2.56 13.20 -12.81
N PRO A 237 2.99 13.32 -14.09
CA PRO A 237 2.08 13.20 -15.22
C PRO A 237 1.56 11.76 -15.33
N ALA A 238 0.37 11.52 -14.78
CA ALA A 238 -0.17 10.19 -14.53
C ALA A 238 -0.26 9.33 -15.80
N GLU A 239 -0.74 9.88 -16.93
CA GLU A 239 -0.82 9.14 -18.21
C GLU A 239 0.55 8.61 -18.67
N SER A 240 1.60 9.41 -18.55
CA SER A 240 2.97 9.01 -18.91
C SER A 240 3.48 7.90 -17.97
N TYR A 241 3.23 8.06 -16.67
CA TYR A 241 3.58 7.06 -15.66
C TYR A 241 2.89 5.71 -15.94
N LEU A 242 1.58 5.72 -16.22
CA LEU A 242 0.81 4.52 -16.56
C LEU A 242 1.30 3.88 -17.87
N ALA A 243 1.72 4.66 -18.86
CA ALA A 243 2.33 4.13 -20.09
C ALA A 243 3.63 3.36 -19.78
N ARG A 244 4.52 3.93 -18.96
CA ARG A 244 5.76 3.28 -18.53
C ARG A 244 5.52 2.04 -17.69
N MET A 245 4.50 2.02 -16.82
CA MET A 245 4.11 0.81 -16.10
C MET A 245 3.79 -0.35 -17.06
N ARG A 246 3.06 -0.09 -18.15
CA ARG A 246 2.74 -1.10 -19.17
C ARG A 246 4.01 -1.63 -19.86
N GLU A 247 4.99 -0.76 -20.13
CA GLU A 247 6.30 -1.16 -20.68
C GLU A 247 7.08 -2.07 -19.72
N LYS A 248 6.91 -1.88 -18.40
CA LYS A 248 7.49 -2.75 -17.35
C LYS A 248 6.63 -3.98 -17.04
N GLN A 249 5.74 -4.37 -17.95
CA GLN A 249 4.89 -5.57 -17.85
C GLN A 249 3.93 -5.57 -16.66
N LEU A 250 3.59 -4.38 -16.13
CA LEU A 250 2.49 -4.19 -15.20
C LEU A 250 1.20 -3.98 -15.98
N GLU A 251 0.25 -4.86 -15.77
CA GLU A 251 -1.10 -4.70 -16.30
C GLU A 251 -1.84 -3.71 -15.43
N ILE A 252 -2.47 -2.73 -16.07
CA ILE A 252 -3.31 -1.73 -15.41
C ILE A 252 -4.72 -1.93 -15.95
N SER A 253 -5.64 -2.15 -15.04
CA SER A 253 -7.07 -2.29 -15.35
C SER A 253 -7.83 -1.14 -14.72
N GLU A 254 -8.87 -0.68 -15.42
CA GLU A 254 -9.75 0.38 -14.95
C GLU A 254 -11.22 0.02 -15.17
N GLN A 255 -12.08 0.52 -14.29
CA GLN A 255 -13.52 0.38 -14.36
C GLN A 255 -14.18 1.68 -13.91
N ILE A 256 -15.20 2.11 -14.64
CA ILE A 256 -16.06 3.24 -14.28
C ILE A 256 -17.42 2.69 -13.87
N ILE A 257 -17.87 3.04 -12.67
CA ILE A 257 -19.10 2.56 -12.05
C ILE A 257 -19.97 3.76 -11.76
N GLU A 258 -21.16 3.83 -12.34
CA GLU A 258 -22.19 4.80 -11.94
C GLU A 258 -22.82 4.33 -10.64
N LEU A 259 -22.79 5.19 -9.63
CA LEU A 259 -23.38 4.93 -8.32
C LEU A 259 -24.81 5.48 -8.29
N GLU A 260 -25.69 4.75 -7.60
CA GLU A 260 -27.08 5.16 -7.33
C GLU A 260 -27.17 6.38 -6.40
#